data_AF-A0A0B1T6A1-F1
#
_entry.id   AF-A0A0B1T6A1-F1
#
_cell.length_a   1.000
_cell.length_b   1.000
_cell.length_c   1.000
_cell.angle_alpha   90.00
_cell.angle_beta   90.00
_cell.angle_gamma   90.00
#
_symmetry.space_group_name_H-M   'P 1'
#
loop_
_entity.id
_entity.type
_entity.pdbx_description
1 polymer ?
#
loop_
_entity_poly.entity_id
_entity_poly.type
_entity_poly.pdbx_seq_one_letter_code
_entity_poly.pdbx_strand_id
1 'polypeptide(L)'
;MVRALPRQCIEPDCVKAAREDSKYCSDECGMKLARLRLLTLLPKNVEEYFKEQPQSELRTLEELRAIDQKIGQIQRQTETMLGYVRIIQRYVTAMKSTTSVNYDEPGDVDFMVNCTVCGMEINGRLLPKHVERCFVRSEKQTSFGTPTPATFNPDNLFCEAYNKANNTYCKRVRVICAEHYKGELENDLQICAYPKAWAEGKSLTFAEMFEHGPDLLKDQGFCCAPRKECAQHHRWVQALVGTIECERMNLLTRLDELLERRKIVSLGCASRGDCSWNRLAIMAKAILLFDVDGTLTPARQKIRAEIREFLMKARERIPLAVVGGSDLAKIVEQLADSKEECELYC
;
A
#
# COMPACT_ATOMS: atom_id res chain seq x y z
N MET A 1 -50.66 -13.37 56.00
CA MET A 1 -49.85 -12.66 54.98
C MET A 1 -49.16 -11.49 55.67
N VAL A 2 -47.85 -11.57 55.89
CA VAL A 2 -47.07 -10.46 56.47
C VAL A 2 -46.90 -9.42 55.36
N ARG A 3 -47.60 -8.28 55.43
CA ARG A 3 -47.35 -7.15 54.53
C ARG A 3 -45.94 -6.65 54.82
N ALA A 4 -45.02 -6.86 53.87
CA ALA A 4 -43.68 -6.29 53.95
C ALA A 4 -43.79 -4.76 54.08
N LEU A 5 -43.06 -4.19 55.02
CA LEU A 5 -42.97 -2.73 55.17
C LEU A 5 -42.54 -2.11 53.82
N PRO A 6 -43.19 -1.02 53.38
CA PRO A 6 -42.83 -0.37 52.13
C PRO A 6 -41.36 0.05 52.18
N ARG A 7 -40.56 -0.41 51.22
CA ARG A 7 -39.14 -0.02 51.11
C ARG A 7 -39.04 1.48 50.86
N GLN A 8 -38.10 2.16 51.51
CA GLN A 8 -37.82 3.58 51.23
C GLN A 8 -37.23 3.74 49.83
N CYS A 9 -37.56 4.87 49.17
CA CYS A 9 -36.93 5.29 47.93
C CYS A 9 -35.40 5.32 48.05
N ILE A 10 -34.69 4.88 47.00
CA ILE A 10 -33.21 4.82 47.01
C ILE A 10 -32.55 6.20 46.79
N GLU A 11 -33.31 7.21 46.35
CA GLU A 11 -32.78 8.57 46.21
C GLU A 11 -32.38 9.11 47.61
N PRO A 12 -31.12 9.55 47.82
CA PRO A 12 -30.56 9.82 49.16
C PRO A 12 -31.32 10.88 49.98
N ASP A 13 -31.97 11.83 49.30
CA ASP A 13 -32.71 12.92 49.94
C ASP A 13 -34.21 12.58 50.07
N CYS A 14 -34.64 11.39 49.66
CA CYS A 14 -36.04 11.02 49.57
C CYS A 14 -36.48 10.12 50.73
N VAL A 15 -37.42 10.62 51.52
CA VAL A 15 -38.04 9.88 52.65
C VAL A 15 -39.32 9.13 52.27
N LYS A 16 -39.76 9.20 51.00
CA LYS A 16 -41.00 8.58 50.53
C LYS A 16 -40.82 7.07 50.34
N ALA A 17 -41.90 6.31 50.52
CA ALA A 17 -41.97 4.89 50.17
C ALA A 17 -41.82 4.71 48.64
N ALA A 18 -41.09 3.67 48.25
CA ALA A 18 -40.99 3.24 46.87
C ALA A 18 -42.32 2.62 46.38
N ARG A 19 -42.60 2.70 45.07
CA ARG A 19 -43.78 2.05 44.47
C ARG A 19 -43.65 0.52 44.57
N GLU A 20 -44.75 -0.22 44.56
CA GLU A 20 -44.75 -1.69 44.79
C GLU A 20 -43.79 -2.46 43.86
N ASP A 21 -43.60 -2.00 42.62
CA ASP A 21 -42.69 -2.60 41.64
C ASP A 21 -41.46 -1.74 41.28
N SER A 22 -41.20 -0.66 42.00
CA SER A 22 -40.07 0.25 41.71
C SER A 22 -39.14 0.44 42.89
N LYS A 23 -37.89 0.77 42.61
CA LYS A 23 -36.91 1.20 43.60
C LYS A 23 -37.10 2.66 44.04
N TYR A 24 -37.99 3.39 43.36
CA TYR A 24 -38.18 4.83 43.51
C TYR A 24 -39.64 5.17 43.83
N CYS A 25 -39.85 6.30 44.52
CA CYS A 25 -41.20 6.83 44.75
C CYS A 25 -41.77 7.53 43.51
N SER A 26 -40.90 8.10 42.66
CA SER A 26 -41.23 8.74 41.39
C SER A 26 -40.13 8.55 40.35
N ASP A 27 -40.48 8.73 39.08
CA ASP A 27 -39.53 8.67 37.96
C ASP A 27 -38.51 9.82 38.04
N GLU A 28 -38.93 10.98 38.57
CA GLU A 28 -38.07 12.12 38.85
C GLU A 28 -36.99 11.79 39.90
N CYS A 29 -37.32 11.05 40.96
CA CYS A 29 -36.33 10.57 41.94
C CYS A 29 -35.35 9.56 41.32
N GLY A 30 -35.82 8.69 40.43
CA GLY A 30 -34.97 7.78 39.66
C GLY A 30 -33.98 8.55 38.77
N MET A 31 -34.49 9.52 38.00
CA MET A 31 -33.66 10.35 37.11
C MET A 31 -32.68 11.24 37.87
N LYS A 32 -33.06 11.80 39.03
CA LYS A 32 -32.17 12.61 39.87
C LYS A 32 -30.98 11.78 40.37
N LEU A 33 -31.23 10.56 40.84
CA LEU A 33 -30.15 9.65 41.26
C LEU A 33 -29.29 9.19 40.08
N ALA A 34 -29.90 8.85 38.94
CA ALA A 34 -29.17 8.47 37.73
C ALA A 34 -28.24 9.61 37.27
N ARG A 35 -28.74 10.85 37.24
CA ARG A 35 -27.94 12.04 36.92
C ARG A 35 -26.78 12.24 37.91
N LEU A 36 -27.04 12.10 39.21
CA LEU A 36 -26.01 12.21 40.23
C LEU A 36 -24.90 11.17 40.01
N ARG A 37 -25.27 9.91 39.74
CA ARG A 37 -24.33 8.82 39.43
C ARG A 37 -23.52 9.09 38.18
N LEU A 38 -24.14 9.61 37.13
CA LEU A 38 -23.44 9.96 35.89
C LEU A 38 -22.41 11.06 36.14
N LEU A 39 -22.79 12.14 36.82
CA LEU A 39 -21.88 13.24 37.11
C LEU A 39 -20.74 12.86 38.06
N THR A 40 -20.95 11.88 38.93
CA THR A 40 -19.94 11.45 39.92
C THR A 40 -19.01 10.35 39.42
N LEU A 41 -19.53 9.38 38.64
CA LEU A 41 -18.77 8.20 38.22
C LEU A 41 -18.20 8.35 36.81
N LEU A 42 -18.95 8.96 35.89
CA LEU A 42 -18.56 9.00 34.47
C LEU A 42 -17.24 9.75 34.24
N PRO A 43 -16.97 10.93 34.84
CA PRO A 43 -15.71 11.64 34.59
C PRO A 43 -14.48 10.82 34.95
N LYS A 44 -14.49 10.17 36.13
CA LYS A 44 -13.39 9.31 36.58
C LYS A 44 -13.21 8.08 35.70
N ASN A 45 -14.31 7.40 35.37
CA ASN A 45 -14.25 6.20 34.53
C ASN A 45 -13.76 6.53 33.11
N VAL A 46 -14.15 7.67 32.56
CA VAL A 46 -13.66 8.16 31.26
C VAL A 46 -12.17 8.49 31.34
N GLU A 47 -11.75 9.24 32.36
CA GLU A 47 -10.34 9.56 32.58
C GLU A 47 -9.47 8.29 32.75
N GLU A 48 -9.93 7.31 33.54
CA GLU A 48 -9.23 6.04 33.75
C GLU A 48 -9.19 5.18 32.48
N TYR A 49 -10.29 5.10 31.74
CA TYR A 49 -10.38 4.30 30.50
C TYR A 49 -9.48 4.87 29.39
N PHE A 50 -9.42 6.20 29.23
CA PHE A 50 -8.58 6.85 28.22
C PHE A 50 -7.15 7.16 28.71
N LYS A 51 -6.82 6.80 29.95
CA LYS A 51 -5.50 7.02 30.54
C LYS A 51 -4.39 6.29 29.77
N GLU A 52 -4.67 5.07 29.35
CA GLU A 52 -3.73 4.22 28.63
C GLU A 52 -4.29 3.89 27.25
N GLN A 53 -3.48 4.09 26.21
CA GLN A 53 -3.87 3.68 24.86
C GLN A 53 -3.92 2.16 24.75
N PRO A 54 -4.92 1.60 24.04
CA PRO A 54 -4.97 0.18 23.76
C PRO A 54 -3.67 -0.29 23.08
N GLN A 55 -3.12 -1.41 23.54
CA GLN A 55 -1.92 -2.00 22.91
C GLN A 55 -2.17 -2.39 21.44
N SER A 56 -3.43 -2.61 21.03
CA SER A 56 -3.82 -2.81 19.63
C SER A 56 -3.58 -1.56 18.78
N GLU A 57 -3.99 -0.38 19.28
CA GLU A 57 -3.82 0.91 18.60
C GLU A 57 -2.33 1.25 18.45
N LEU A 58 -1.54 1.08 19.52
CA LEU A 58 -0.09 1.32 19.50
C LEU A 58 0.62 0.44 18.47
N ARG A 59 0.35 -0.87 18.49
CA ARG A 59 0.93 -1.81 17.51
C ARG A 59 0.55 -1.45 16.07
N THR A 60 -0.67 -0.99 15.85
CA THR A 60 -1.12 -0.62 14.51
C THR A 60 -0.46 0.68 14.03
N LEU A 61 -0.31 1.67 14.91
CA LEU A 61 0.44 2.89 14.60
C LEU A 61 1.91 2.60 14.30
N GLU A 62 2.53 1.69 15.04
CA GLU A 62 3.90 1.23 14.78
C GLU A 62 4.01 0.54 13.42
N GLU A 63 3.05 -0.33 13.07
CA GLU A 63 3.01 -0.99 11.76
C GLU A 63 2.83 0.05 10.63
N LEU A 64 1.92 1.01 10.78
CA LEU A 64 1.72 2.09 9.80
C LEU A 64 2.98 2.92 9.62
N ARG A 65 3.67 3.31 10.71
CA ARG A 65 4.95 4.02 10.65
C ARG A 65 6.02 3.20 9.92
N ALA A 66 6.11 1.91 10.19
CA ALA A 66 7.07 1.03 9.53
C ALA A 66 6.77 0.88 8.02
N ILE A 67 5.49 0.82 7.64
CA ILE A 67 5.07 0.81 6.23
C ILE A 67 5.42 2.15 5.56
N ASP A 68 5.10 3.28 6.19
CA ASP A 68 5.38 4.62 5.65
C ASP A 68 6.89 4.86 5.46
N GLN A 69 7.72 4.38 6.39
CA GLN A 69 9.17 4.44 6.26
C GLN A 69 9.68 3.63 5.04
N LYS A 70 9.14 2.43 4.82
CA LYS A 70 9.48 1.59 3.66
C LYS A 70 9.01 2.22 2.36
N ILE A 71 7.81 2.80 2.33
CA ILE A 71 7.30 3.56 1.18
C ILE A 71 8.29 4.67 0.81
N GLY A 72 8.71 5.50 1.79
CA GLY A 72 9.67 6.58 1.55
C GLY A 72 11.06 6.09 1.12
N GLN A 73 11.48 4.89 1.53
CA GLN A 73 12.72 4.26 1.05
C GLN A 73 12.60 3.84 -0.42
N ILE A 74 11.54 3.11 -0.78
CA ILE A 74 11.32 2.61 -2.15
C ILE A 74 11.11 3.78 -3.13
N GLN A 75 10.40 4.83 -2.73
CA GLN A 75 10.23 6.03 -3.55
C GLN A 75 11.57 6.67 -3.88
N ARG A 76 12.46 6.85 -2.89
CA ARG A 76 13.82 7.36 -3.13
C ARG A 76 14.62 6.46 -4.06
N GLN A 77 14.57 5.13 -3.87
CA GLN A 77 15.25 4.19 -4.76
C GLN A 77 14.72 4.26 -6.20
N THR A 78 13.41 4.37 -6.37
CA THR A 78 12.75 4.50 -7.69
C THR A 78 13.22 5.76 -8.41
N GLU A 79 13.33 6.88 -7.70
CA GLU A 79 13.83 8.14 -8.25
C GLU A 79 15.32 8.06 -8.59
N THR A 80 16.13 7.39 -7.76
CA THR A 80 17.54 7.09 -8.09
C THR A 80 17.67 6.28 -9.38
N MET A 81 16.86 5.22 -9.56
CA MET A 81 16.86 4.42 -10.79
C MET A 81 16.50 5.26 -12.01
N LEU A 82 15.48 6.12 -11.91
CA LEU A 82 15.12 7.06 -12.98
C LEU A 82 16.26 8.05 -13.28
N GLY A 83 16.98 8.50 -12.25
CA GLY A 83 18.18 9.33 -12.38
C GLY A 83 19.25 8.66 -13.25
N TYR A 84 19.52 7.38 -13.04
CA TYR A 84 20.47 6.62 -13.87
C TYR A 84 20.04 6.52 -15.33
N VAL A 85 18.75 6.29 -15.60
CA VAL A 85 18.22 6.29 -16.98
C VAL A 85 18.43 7.64 -17.65
N ARG A 86 18.15 8.74 -16.93
CA ARG A 86 18.35 10.11 -17.44
C ARG A 86 19.82 10.40 -17.73
N ILE A 87 20.75 9.92 -16.91
CA ILE A 87 22.19 10.05 -17.16
C ILE A 87 22.57 9.35 -18.47
N ILE A 88 22.15 8.09 -18.68
CA ILE A 88 22.43 7.36 -19.92
C ILE A 88 21.80 8.03 -21.14
N GLN A 89 20.56 8.49 -21.04
CA GLN A 89 19.89 9.19 -22.15
C GLN A 89 20.64 10.46 -22.55
N ARG A 90 21.09 11.25 -21.57
CA ARG A 90 21.91 12.45 -21.82
C ARG A 90 23.24 12.09 -22.46
N TYR A 91 23.92 11.07 -21.94
CA TYR A 91 25.19 10.57 -22.48
C TYR A 91 25.05 10.14 -23.95
N VAL A 92 24.08 9.26 -24.25
CA VAL A 92 23.83 8.78 -25.61
C VAL A 92 23.49 9.93 -26.56
N THR A 93 22.71 10.91 -26.10
CA THR A 93 22.36 12.10 -26.90
C THR A 93 23.60 12.95 -27.22
N ALA A 94 24.51 13.14 -26.27
CA ALA A 94 25.78 13.85 -26.51
C ALA A 94 26.66 13.10 -27.53
N MET A 95 26.69 11.77 -27.45
CA MET A 95 27.47 10.92 -28.36
C MET A 95 26.91 10.90 -29.79
N LYS A 96 25.58 11.00 -29.97
CA LYS A 96 24.96 11.16 -31.31
C LYS A 96 25.49 12.39 -32.06
N SER A 97 25.82 13.44 -31.32
CA SER A 97 26.31 14.72 -31.87
C SER A 97 27.80 14.72 -32.17
N THR A 98 28.52 13.71 -31.66
CA THR A 98 29.99 13.68 -31.61
C THR A 98 30.49 12.46 -32.35
N THR A 99 30.50 12.43 -33.70
CA THR A 99 31.41 11.48 -34.38
C THR A 99 31.70 11.75 -35.86
N SER A 100 33.00 11.86 -36.17
CA SER A 100 33.65 11.26 -37.34
C SER A 100 34.95 10.60 -36.85
N VAL A 101 35.13 9.29 -36.96
CA VAL A 101 36.44 8.64 -36.68
C VAL A 101 36.63 7.35 -37.49
N ASN A 102 37.88 7.13 -37.89
CA ASN A 102 38.42 5.99 -38.66
C ASN A 102 38.52 4.69 -37.86
N TYR A 103 38.46 3.58 -38.61
CA TYR A 103 38.46 2.21 -38.13
C TYR A 103 39.86 1.59 -38.10
N ASP A 104 40.14 0.83 -37.04
CA ASP A 104 41.11 -0.26 -37.07
C ASP A 104 40.35 -1.60 -37.12
N GLU A 105 40.78 -2.51 -38.00
CA GLU A 105 40.17 -3.82 -38.20
C GLU A 105 40.30 -4.70 -36.94
N PRO A 106 39.20 -5.29 -36.44
CA PRO A 106 39.28 -6.29 -35.39
C PRO A 106 39.80 -7.62 -35.95
N GLY A 107 40.87 -8.14 -35.34
CA GLY A 107 41.47 -9.43 -35.66
C GLY A 107 40.51 -10.61 -35.48
N ASP A 108 40.69 -11.61 -36.35
CA ASP A 108 39.81 -12.76 -36.52
C ASP A 108 40.05 -13.83 -35.43
N VAL A 109 38.99 -14.25 -34.75
CA VAL A 109 39.03 -15.37 -33.79
C VAL A 109 37.80 -16.24 -34.02
N ASP A 110 38.05 -17.40 -34.63
CA ASP A 110 37.02 -18.30 -35.16
C ASP A 110 36.80 -19.48 -34.20
N PHE A 111 35.77 -19.41 -33.36
CA PHE A 111 35.35 -20.51 -32.49
C PHE A 111 33.84 -20.70 -32.52
N MET A 112 33.36 -21.94 -32.38
CA MET A 112 31.94 -22.30 -32.41
C MET A 112 31.41 -22.52 -30.99
N VAL A 113 30.19 -22.04 -30.72
CA VAL A 113 29.52 -22.14 -29.41
C VAL A 113 28.04 -22.47 -29.63
N ASN A 114 27.46 -23.32 -28.77
CA ASN A 114 26.04 -23.66 -28.83
C ASN A 114 25.17 -22.53 -28.24
N CYS A 115 24.07 -22.21 -28.94
CA CYS A 115 23.05 -21.32 -28.42
C CYS A 115 22.29 -21.98 -27.27
N THR A 116 22.20 -21.30 -26.12
CA THR A 116 21.46 -21.79 -24.94
C THR A 116 19.94 -21.80 -25.11
N VAL A 117 19.40 -21.09 -26.12
CA VAL A 117 17.95 -20.99 -26.37
C VAL A 117 17.46 -22.07 -27.34
N CYS A 118 18.21 -22.36 -28.41
CA CYS A 118 17.80 -23.33 -29.43
C CYS A 118 18.76 -24.52 -29.64
N GLY A 119 19.91 -24.55 -28.99
CA GLY A 119 20.90 -25.61 -29.10
C GLY A 119 21.77 -25.59 -30.36
N MET A 120 21.51 -24.70 -31.33
CA MET A 120 22.28 -24.63 -32.58
C MET A 120 23.72 -24.15 -32.35
N GLU A 121 24.67 -24.71 -33.10
CA GLU A 121 26.08 -24.30 -33.10
C GLU A 121 26.29 -23.05 -33.95
N ILE A 122 26.92 -22.04 -33.36
CA ILE A 122 27.04 -20.71 -33.94
C ILE A 122 28.42 -20.16 -33.64
N ASN A 123 28.98 -19.44 -34.60
CA ASN A 123 30.23 -18.71 -34.40
C ASN A 123 30.12 -17.77 -33.18
N GLY A 124 31.13 -17.80 -32.29
CA GLY A 124 31.17 -17.01 -31.06
C GLY A 124 30.94 -15.52 -31.28
N ARG A 125 31.40 -14.96 -32.41
CA ARG A 125 31.17 -13.56 -32.79
C ARG A 125 29.71 -13.26 -33.12
N LEU A 126 28.97 -14.23 -33.64
CA LEU A 126 27.56 -14.11 -34.03
C LEU A 126 26.60 -14.55 -32.92
N LEU A 127 27.10 -15.21 -31.88
CA LEU A 127 26.31 -15.75 -30.78
C LEU A 127 25.42 -14.69 -30.10
N PRO A 128 25.90 -13.48 -29.73
CA PRO A 128 25.04 -12.47 -29.08
C PRO A 128 23.85 -12.06 -29.97
N LYS A 129 24.10 -11.83 -31.26
CA LYS A 129 23.07 -11.47 -32.24
C LYS A 129 22.07 -12.59 -32.48
N HIS A 130 22.52 -13.84 -32.38
CA HIS A 130 21.65 -14.99 -32.52
C HIS A 130 20.79 -15.21 -31.28
N VAL A 131 21.39 -15.27 -30.09
CA VAL A 131 20.69 -15.52 -28.82
C VAL A 131 19.54 -14.52 -28.67
N GLU A 132 19.79 -13.24 -28.96
CA GLU A 132 18.76 -12.21 -28.96
C GLU A 132 17.61 -12.52 -29.94
N ARG A 133 17.91 -12.80 -31.22
CA ARG A 133 16.88 -13.12 -32.22
C ARG A 133 16.12 -14.40 -31.87
N CYS A 134 16.80 -15.38 -31.30
CA CYS A 134 16.21 -16.64 -30.88
C CYS A 134 15.28 -16.43 -29.68
N PHE A 135 15.73 -15.67 -28.68
CA PHE A 135 14.94 -15.30 -27.51
C PHE A 135 13.70 -14.49 -27.91
N VAL A 136 13.85 -13.47 -28.74
CA VAL A 136 12.73 -12.68 -29.27
C VAL A 136 11.74 -13.56 -30.02
N ARG A 137 12.23 -14.54 -30.80
CA ARG A 137 11.38 -15.50 -31.51
C ARG A 137 10.59 -16.38 -30.55
N SER A 138 11.20 -16.87 -29.48
CA SER A 138 10.49 -17.66 -28.46
C SER A 138 9.49 -16.81 -27.68
N GLU A 139 9.86 -15.60 -27.28
CA GLU A 139 9.01 -14.72 -26.47
C GLU A 139 7.82 -14.13 -27.26
N LYS A 140 7.94 -14.01 -28.59
CA LYS A 140 6.82 -13.61 -29.47
C LYS A 140 5.71 -14.67 -29.58
N GLN A 141 5.98 -15.92 -29.19
CA GLN A 141 4.97 -16.98 -29.22
C GLN A 141 3.96 -16.83 -28.07
N THR A 142 4.28 -16.04 -27.05
CA THR A 142 3.42 -15.78 -25.89
C THR A 142 3.05 -14.30 -25.83
N SER A 143 1.81 -13.95 -26.18
CA SER A 143 1.34 -12.58 -26.09
C SER A 143 0.88 -12.26 -24.66
N PHE A 144 1.46 -11.22 -24.06
CA PHE A 144 1.06 -10.70 -22.75
C PHE A 144 0.46 -9.31 -22.94
N GLY A 145 -0.76 -9.09 -22.44
CA GLY A 145 -1.42 -7.80 -22.55
C GLY A 145 -2.72 -7.72 -21.78
N THR A 146 -3.22 -6.50 -21.61
CA THR A 146 -4.50 -6.20 -20.95
C THR A 146 -5.45 -5.53 -21.93
N PRO A 147 -6.78 -5.70 -21.79
CA PRO A 147 -7.74 -5.06 -22.68
C PRO A 147 -7.76 -3.53 -22.55
N THR A 148 -7.28 -2.99 -21.42
CA THR A 148 -7.23 -1.56 -21.14
C THR A 148 -5.78 -1.04 -21.09
N PRO A 149 -5.55 0.25 -21.40
CA PRO A 149 -4.28 0.91 -21.15
C PRO A 149 -3.97 0.94 -19.65
N ALA A 150 -2.71 1.21 -19.30
CA ALA A 150 -2.28 1.28 -17.92
C ALA A 150 -2.83 2.57 -17.32
N THR A 151 -3.49 2.47 -16.15
CA THR A 151 -4.00 3.64 -15.43
C THR A 151 -2.87 4.58 -15.00
N PHE A 152 -1.66 4.02 -14.80
CA PHE A 152 -0.46 4.74 -14.42
C PHE A 152 0.75 4.17 -15.18
N ASN A 153 1.40 5.01 -16.00
CA ASN A 153 2.59 4.64 -16.79
C ASN A 153 3.66 5.75 -16.69
N PRO A 154 4.39 5.84 -15.57
CA PRO A 154 5.36 6.92 -15.34
C PRO A 154 6.52 6.81 -16.34
N ASP A 155 6.88 7.95 -16.96
CA ASP A 155 8.00 8.07 -17.91
C ASP A 155 7.93 7.09 -19.11
N ASN A 156 6.73 6.62 -19.48
CA ASN A 156 6.52 5.60 -20.51
C ASN A 156 7.29 4.28 -20.24
N LEU A 157 7.35 3.86 -18.96
CA LEU A 157 7.97 2.61 -18.51
C LEU A 157 7.46 1.38 -19.28
N PHE A 158 6.14 1.31 -19.49
CA PHE A 158 5.50 0.19 -20.17
C PHE A 158 5.31 0.49 -21.67
N CYS A 159 5.48 -0.55 -22.49
CA CYS A 159 5.00 -0.54 -23.86
C CYS A 159 3.48 -0.56 -23.85
N GLU A 160 2.81 0.39 -24.50
CA GLU A 160 1.35 0.42 -24.64
C GLU A 160 0.89 0.32 -26.09
N ALA A 161 1.66 -0.38 -26.92
CA ALA A 161 1.26 -0.67 -28.28
C ALA A 161 -0.01 -1.53 -28.27
N TYR A 162 -1.03 -1.10 -29.02
CA TYR A 162 -2.29 -1.82 -29.16
C TYR A 162 -2.16 -2.92 -30.21
N ASN A 163 -2.44 -4.16 -29.80
CA ASN A 163 -2.47 -5.31 -30.68
C ASN A 163 -3.92 -5.58 -31.12
N LYS A 164 -4.18 -5.37 -32.42
CA LYS A 164 -5.50 -5.56 -33.04
C LYS A 164 -5.93 -7.02 -33.13
N ALA A 165 -5.00 -7.98 -33.10
CA ALA A 165 -5.31 -9.40 -33.28
C ALA A 165 -5.96 -10.00 -32.03
N ASN A 166 -5.53 -9.56 -30.84
CA ASN A 166 -6.03 -10.05 -29.57
C ASN A 166 -6.82 -8.98 -28.78
N ASN A 167 -6.99 -7.77 -29.34
CA ASN A 167 -7.62 -6.62 -28.69
C ASN A 167 -6.99 -6.27 -27.32
N THR A 168 -5.67 -6.39 -27.18
CA THR A 168 -4.97 -6.05 -25.94
C THR A 168 -3.88 -5.01 -26.16
N TYR A 169 -3.57 -4.25 -25.11
CA TYR A 169 -2.40 -3.39 -25.01
C TYR A 169 -1.25 -4.19 -24.43
N CYS A 170 -0.05 -4.04 -25.02
CA CYS A 170 1.17 -4.56 -24.43
C CYS A 170 1.35 -4.01 -23.00
N LYS A 171 2.05 -4.76 -22.14
CA LYS A 171 2.47 -4.35 -20.78
C LYS A 171 3.90 -4.76 -20.45
N ARG A 172 4.70 -5.09 -21.46
CA ARG A 172 6.13 -5.35 -21.27
C ARG A 172 6.84 -4.03 -20.99
N VAL A 173 7.96 -4.09 -20.26
CA VAL A 173 8.84 -2.92 -20.10
C VAL A 173 9.27 -2.44 -21.49
N ARG A 174 9.07 -1.15 -21.78
CA ARG A 174 9.14 -0.57 -23.12
C ARG A 174 10.47 -0.86 -23.81
N VAL A 175 11.58 -0.64 -23.13
CA VAL A 175 12.93 -0.72 -23.70
C VAL A 175 13.37 -2.15 -24.03
N ILE A 176 12.79 -3.16 -23.37
CA ILE A 176 13.07 -4.59 -23.63
C ILE A 176 11.91 -5.30 -24.34
N CYS A 177 10.88 -4.57 -24.77
CA CYS A 177 9.74 -5.15 -25.47
C CYS A 177 10.19 -5.77 -26.81
N ALA A 178 10.21 -7.10 -26.89
CA ALA A 178 10.65 -7.84 -28.07
C ALA A 178 9.79 -7.64 -29.33
N GLU A 179 8.56 -7.16 -29.16
CA GLU A 179 7.62 -6.92 -30.27
C GLU A 179 7.70 -5.50 -30.82
N HIS A 180 7.79 -4.51 -29.93
CA HIS A 180 7.51 -3.12 -30.28
C HIS A 180 8.70 -2.19 -30.11
N TYR A 181 9.75 -2.57 -29.37
CA TYR A 181 10.92 -1.73 -29.23
C TYR A 181 11.74 -1.70 -30.54
N LYS A 182 12.01 -0.50 -31.04
CA LYS A 182 12.71 -0.28 -32.32
C LYS A 182 14.07 0.38 -32.16
N GLY A 183 14.66 0.40 -30.97
CA GLY A 183 16.00 0.98 -30.76
C GLY A 183 16.04 2.50 -30.69
N GLU A 184 14.93 3.17 -30.36
CA GLU A 184 14.78 4.63 -30.39
C GLU A 184 15.92 5.39 -29.65
N LEU A 185 16.45 4.81 -28.57
CA LEU A 185 17.56 5.40 -27.81
C LEU A 185 18.89 5.38 -28.59
N GLU A 186 19.17 4.30 -29.33
CA GLU A 186 20.49 3.99 -29.87
C GLU A 186 20.58 4.00 -31.41
N ASN A 187 19.46 4.18 -32.12
CA ASN A 187 19.43 4.06 -33.59
C ASN A 187 20.37 5.01 -34.33
N ASP A 188 20.55 6.23 -33.81
CA ASP A 188 21.34 7.28 -34.46
C ASP A 188 22.82 7.25 -34.07
N LEU A 189 23.19 6.39 -33.11
CA LEU A 189 24.59 6.22 -32.72
C LEU A 189 25.38 5.54 -33.86
N GLN A 190 26.42 6.24 -34.32
CA GLN A 190 27.34 5.72 -35.35
C GLN A 190 28.34 4.73 -34.75
N ILE A 191 28.88 5.07 -33.58
CA ILE A 191 29.82 4.25 -32.82
C ILE A 191 29.15 3.57 -31.63
N CYS A 192 29.82 2.57 -31.08
CA CYS A 192 29.37 1.83 -29.91
C CYS A 192 29.17 2.74 -28.69
N ALA A 193 30.10 3.66 -28.42
CA ALA A 193 30.06 4.56 -27.28
C ALA A 193 29.97 3.87 -25.89
N TYR A 194 30.38 2.60 -25.76
CA TYR A 194 30.43 1.94 -24.45
C TYR A 194 31.53 2.60 -23.58
N PRO A 195 31.24 3.05 -22.35
CA PRO A 195 32.25 3.63 -21.45
C PRO A 195 33.31 2.59 -21.05
N LYS A 196 34.59 2.87 -21.33
CA LYS A 196 35.68 1.94 -20.98
C LYS A 196 35.86 1.78 -19.47
N ALA A 197 35.43 2.77 -18.68
CA ALA A 197 35.40 2.71 -17.20
C ALA A 197 34.67 1.48 -16.65
N TRP A 198 33.72 0.93 -17.41
CA TRP A 198 32.96 -0.25 -16.99
C TRP A 198 33.56 -1.57 -17.48
N ALA A 199 34.72 -1.56 -18.16
CA ALA A 199 35.35 -2.75 -18.72
C ALA A 199 36.38 -3.41 -17.79
N GLU A 200 36.66 -2.85 -16.61
CA GLU A 200 37.77 -3.24 -15.71
C GLU A 200 37.60 -4.60 -14.98
N GLY A 201 36.72 -5.48 -15.45
CA GLY A 201 36.64 -6.87 -14.98
C GLY A 201 36.03 -7.10 -13.59
N LYS A 202 35.66 -6.04 -12.87
CA LYS A 202 34.85 -6.13 -11.64
C LYS A 202 33.37 -5.98 -11.99
N SER A 203 32.51 -6.81 -11.42
CA SER A 203 31.07 -6.58 -11.45
C SER A 203 30.74 -5.33 -10.64
N LEU A 204 30.31 -4.26 -11.31
CA LEU A 204 29.98 -2.99 -10.69
C LEU A 204 28.49 -2.95 -10.31
N THR A 205 28.19 -2.37 -9.15
CA THR A 205 26.83 -1.96 -8.78
C THR A 205 26.42 -0.71 -9.56
N PHE A 206 25.12 -0.42 -9.68
CA PHE A 206 24.67 0.83 -10.32
C PHE A 206 25.26 2.08 -9.64
N ALA A 207 25.36 2.09 -8.31
CA ALA A 207 25.95 3.22 -7.60
C ALA A 207 27.42 3.46 -8.01
N GLU A 208 28.21 2.40 -8.16
CA GLU A 208 29.61 2.49 -8.64
C GLU A 208 29.67 2.92 -10.13
N MET A 209 28.79 2.37 -10.98
CA MET A 209 28.75 2.72 -12.42
C MET A 209 28.45 4.21 -12.67
N PHE A 210 27.69 4.84 -11.78
CA PHE A 210 27.21 6.22 -11.89
C PHE A 210 27.81 7.15 -10.82
N GLU A 211 28.92 6.76 -10.16
CA GLU A 211 29.55 7.53 -9.08
C GLU A 211 29.93 8.96 -9.50
N HIS A 212 30.41 9.12 -10.74
CA HIS A 212 30.76 10.43 -11.33
C HIS A 212 29.56 11.15 -11.97
N GLY A 213 28.34 10.64 -11.80
CA GLY A 213 27.10 11.25 -12.28
C GLY A 213 27.09 11.44 -13.80
N PRO A 214 26.77 12.65 -14.31
CA PRO A 214 26.62 12.90 -15.75
C PRO A 214 27.93 12.83 -16.54
N ASP A 215 29.09 13.00 -15.91
CA ASP A 215 30.40 12.89 -16.55
C ASP A 215 30.91 11.44 -16.51
N LEU A 216 30.17 10.54 -17.17
CA LEU A 216 30.53 9.12 -17.31
C LEU A 216 31.93 8.90 -17.93
N LEU A 217 32.49 9.93 -18.59
CA LEU A 217 33.74 9.89 -19.35
C LEU A 217 34.93 10.55 -18.66
N LYS A 218 34.79 11.06 -17.43
CA LYS A 218 35.75 11.99 -16.84
C LYS A 218 37.21 11.51 -16.92
N ASP A 219 37.45 10.19 -16.88
CA ASP A 219 38.81 9.64 -16.80
C ASP A 219 39.12 8.51 -17.80
N GLN A 220 38.12 7.95 -18.49
CA GLN A 220 38.31 6.80 -19.38
C GLN A 220 37.40 6.92 -20.60
N GLY A 221 38.00 6.90 -21.80
CA GLY A 221 37.29 7.08 -23.07
C GLY A 221 36.20 6.03 -23.35
N PHE A 222 35.68 6.01 -24.56
CA PHE A 222 34.59 5.11 -24.96
C PHE A 222 35.01 4.15 -26.08
N CYS A 223 34.20 3.14 -26.34
CA CYS A 223 34.37 2.23 -27.46
C CYS A 223 34.02 2.95 -28.78
N CYS A 224 35.00 3.04 -29.70
CA CYS A 224 34.84 3.70 -31.01
C CYS A 224 34.46 2.73 -32.14
N ALA A 225 34.25 1.45 -31.85
CA ALA A 225 33.85 0.47 -32.87
C ALA A 225 32.50 0.86 -33.52
N PRO A 226 32.25 0.49 -34.80
CA PRO A 226 30.95 0.74 -35.43
C PRO A 226 29.86 0.10 -34.59
N ARG A 227 28.79 0.82 -34.27
CA ARG A 227 27.73 0.32 -33.37
C ARG A 227 27.17 -1.04 -33.81
N LYS A 228 26.95 -1.22 -35.11
CA LYS A 228 26.36 -2.44 -35.68
C LYS A 228 27.32 -3.63 -35.71
N GLU A 229 28.61 -3.39 -35.56
CA GLU A 229 29.67 -4.38 -35.74
C GLU A 229 30.44 -4.68 -34.44
N CYS A 230 30.23 -3.88 -33.39
CA CYS A 230 30.80 -4.13 -32.07
C CYS A 230 30.23 -5.43 -31.47
N ALA A 231 31.03 -6.49 -31.47
CA ALA A 231 30.67 -7.78 -30.89
C ALA A 231 30.74 -7.79 -29.34
N GLN A 232 31.64 -6.97 -28.76
CA GLN A 232 31.87 -6.92 -27.31
C GLN A 232 30.74 -6.24 -26.54
N HIS A 233 30.09 -5.24 -27.12
CA HIS A 233 29.08 -4.41 -26.44
C HIS A 233 27.77 -4.34 -27.24
N HIS A 234 27.34 -5.49 -27.76
CA HIS A 234 26.14 -5.59 -28.59
C HIS A 234 24.91 -5.07 -27.81
N ARG A 235 24.34 -3.95 -28.28
CA ARG A 235 23.15 -3.29 -27.70
C ARG A 235 23.24 -2.99 -26.20
N TRP A 236 24.43 -2.62 -25.73
CA TRP A 236 24.65 -2.33 -24.31
C TRP A 236 23.70 -1.24 -23.77
N VAL A 237 23.30 -0.26 -24.58
CA VAL A 237 22.35 0.80 -24.17
C VAL A 237 20.99 0.18 -23.84
N GLN A 238 20.43 -0.60 -24.76
CA GLN A 238 19.17 -1.32 -24.52
C GLN A 238 19.28 -2.25 -23.31
N ALA A 239 20.38 -3.00 -23.18
CA ALA A 239 20.58 -3.94 -22.09
C ALA A 239 20.65 -3.23 -20.73
N LEU A 240 21.46 -2.18 -20.61
CA LEU A 240 21.65 -1.43 -19.37
C LEU A 240 20.37 -0.72 -18.93
N VAL A 241 19.75 0.05 -19.84
CA VAL A 241 18.49 0.75 -19.54
C VAL A 241 17.39 -0.26 -19.25
N GLY A 242 17.37 -1.41 -19.94
CA GLY A 242 16.48 -2.52 -19.65
C GLY A 242 16.60 -3.04 -18.23
N THR A 243 17.82 -3.31 -17.76
CA THR A 243 18.04 -3.77 -16.39
C THR A 243 17.60 -2.73 -15.36
N ILE A 244 17.92 -1.46 -15.58
CA ILE A 244 17.53 -0.36 -14.66
C ILE A 244 16.00 -0.22 -14.61
N GLU A 245 15.32 -0.23 -15.75
CA GLU A 245 13.86 -0.08 -15.83
C GLU A 245 13.13 -1.32 -15.30
N CYS A 246 13.69 -2.53 -15.45
CA CYS A 246 13.18 -3.73 -14.79
C CYS A 246 13.27 -3.63 -13.27
N GLU A 247 14.38 -3.14 -12.73
CA GLU A 247 14.49 -2.94 -11.28
C GLU A 247 13.52 -1.85 -10.81
N ARG A 248 13.37 -0.77 -11.57
CA ARG A 248 12.38 0.27 -11.29
C ARG A 248 10.94 -0.28 -11.30
N MET A 249 10.62 -1.17 -12.22
CA MET A 249 9.34 -1.89 -12.26
C MET A 249 9.09 -2.69 -10.99
N ASN A 250 10.09 -3.43 -10.52
CA ASN A 250 9.99 -4.24 -9.32
C ASN A 250 9.75 -3.36 -8.08
N LEU A 251 10.47 -2.24 -7.98
CA LEU A 251 10.28 -1.25 -6.92
C LEU A 251 8.87 -0.65 -6.94
N LEU A 252 8.36 -0.27 -8.11
CA LEU A 252 6.99 0.26 -8.26
C LEU A 252 5.92 -0.77 -7.91
N THR A 253 6.11 -2.03 -8.32
CA THR A 253 5.21 -3.14 -7.94
C THR A 253 5.18 -3.30 -6.42
N ARG A 254 6.36 -3.28 -5.78
CA ARG A 254 6.48 -3.37 -4.33
C ARG A 254 5.88 -2.16 -3.61
N LEU A 255 5.95 -0.98 -4.22
CA LEU A 255 5.33 0.23 -3.70
C LEU A 255 3.80 0.09 -3.68
N ASP A 256 3.19 -0.43 -4.74
CA ASP A 256 1.75 -0.70 -4.81
C ASP A 256 1.30 -1.71 -3.74
N GLU A 257 2.06 -2.79 -3.54
CA GLU A 257 1.80 -3.75 -2.47
C GLU A 257 1.81 -3.10 -1.07
N LEU A 258 2.75 -2.18 -0.82
CA LEU A 258 2.84 -1.46 0.45
C LEU A 258 1.70 -0.45 0.62
N LEU A 259 1.31 0.25 -0.45
CA LEU A 259 0.19 1.18 -0.43
C LEU A 259 -1.12 0.47 -0.14
N GLU A 260 -1.36 -0.69 -0.75
CA GLU A 260 -2.54 -1.51 -0.47
C GLU A 260 -2.49 -2.07 0.96
N ARG A 261 -1.34 -2.57 1.43
CA ARG A 261 -1.19 -3.00 2.83
C ARG A 261 -1.48 -1.86 3.81
N ARG A 262 -0.96 -0.66 3.55
CA ARG A 262 -1.23 0.54 4.36
C ARG A 262 -2.72 0.84 4.44
N LYS A 263 -3.42 0.76 3.30
CA LYS A 263 -4.87 0.96 3.22
C LYS A 263 -5.63 -0.10 4.03
N ILE A 264 -5.27 -1.38 3.90
CA ILE A 264 -5.89 -2.47 4.67
C ILE A 264 -5.71 -2.26 6.17
N VAL A 265 -4.48 -1.96 6.63
CA VAL A 265 -4.19 -1.71 8.04
C VAL A 265 -4.97 -0.51 8.56
N SER A 266 -5.03 0.58 7.78
CA SER A 266 -5.80 1.78 8.13
C SER A 266 -7.31 1.54 8.21
N LEU A 267 -7.89 0.76 7.30
CA LEU A 267 -9.31 0.38 7.34
C LEU A 267 -9.62 -0.61 8.48
N GLY A 268 -8.67 -1.48 8.81
CA GLY A 268 -8.75 -2.37 9.97
C GLY A 268 -8.90 -1.60 11.28
N CYS A 269 -8.26 -0.44 11.43
CA CYS A 269 -8.48 0.47 12.56
C CYS A 269 -9.92 0.98 12.63
N ALA A 270 -10.44 1.46 11.50
CA ALA A 270 -11.78 2.04 11.43
C ALA A 270 -12.88 1.01 11.73
N SER A 271 -12.67 -0.25 11.34
CA SER A 271 -13.65 -1.34 11.48
C SER A 271 -13.67 -1.96 12.87
N ARG A 272 -12.56 -1.87 13.64
CA ARG A 272 -12.42 -2.48 14.98
C ARG A 272 -13.03 -1.65 16.11
N GLY A 273 -13.63 -0.49 15.82
CA GLY A 273 -14.10 0.41 16.87
C GLY A 273 -12.96 1.01 17.72
N ASP A 274 -11.69 0.81 17.33
CA ASP A 274 -10.53 1.46 17.94
C ASP A 274 -10.39 2.84 17.32
N CYS A 275 -11.12 3.76 17.93
CA CYS A 275 -11.40 5.04 17.36
C CYS A 275 -10.28 6.05 17.68
N SER A 276 -9.18 5.97 16.93
CA SER A 276 -8.22 7.09 16.85
C SER A 276 -8.89 8.36 16.31
N TRP A 277 -9.86 8.19 15.39
CA TRP A 277 -10.77 9.26 14.94
C TRP A 277 -11.78 9.70 16.01
N ASN A 278 -12.10 8.88 17.03
CA ASN A 278 -12.91 9.33 18.17
C ASN A 278 -12.12 10.19 19.14
N ARG A 279 -10.79 10.27 19.10
CA ARG A 279 -10.12 11.27 19.94
C ARG A 279 -10.43 12.70 19.47
N LEU A 280 -10.67 12.90 18.17
CA LEU A 280 -11.23 14.15 17.62
C LEU A 280 -12.77 14.20 17.70
N ALA A 281 -13.49 13.07 17.49
CA ALA A 281 -14.95 13.07 17.54
C ALA A 281 -15.53 13.10 18.98
N ILE A 282 -14.80 12.64 20.00
CA ILE A 282 -15.07 12.85 21.44
C ILE A 282 -14.63 14.26 21.89
N MET A 283 -14.21 15.13 20.96
CA MET A 283 -14.35 16.57 21.19
C MET A 283 -15.78 17.06 20.95
N ALA A 284 -16.70 16.21 20.46
CA ALA A 284 -18.12 16.48 20.55
C ALA A 284 -18.54 16.44 22.03
N LYS A 285 -19.07 17.55 22.53
CA LYS A 285 -19.54 17.76 23.90
C LYS A 285 -20.74 16.86 24.32
N ALA A 286 -21.08 15.81 23.56
CA ALA A 286 -22.31 15.06 23.73
C ALA A 286 -22.12 13.55 23.50
N ILE A 287 -22.61 12.75 24.46
CA ILE A 287 -22.79 11.30 24.40
C ILE A 287 -24.28 11.04 24.56
N LEU A 288 -24.82 10.07 23.81
CA LEU A 288 -26.20 9.63 23.97
C LEU A 288 -26.25 8.47 24.96
N LEU A 289 -26.86 8.72 26.12
CA LEU A 289 -26.96 7.77 27.20
C LEU A 289 -28.39 7.23 27.31
N PHE A 290 -28.55 5.90 27.27
CA PHE A 290 -29.85 5.25 27.31
C PHE A 290 -30.02 4.37 28.54
N ASP A 291 -31.16 4.49 29.23
CA ASP A 291 -31.56 3.56 30.27
C ASP A 291 -32.14 2.28 29.65
N VAL A 292 -31.66 1.11 30.06
CA VAL A 292 -32.16 -0.18 29.56
C VAL A 292 -33.63 -0.38 29.95
N ASP A 293 -33.92 -0.19 31.24
CA ASP A 293 -35.23 -0.46 31.83
C ASP A 293 -36.10 0.80 31.73
N GLY A 294 -37.01 0.84 30.76
CA GLY A 294 -37.99 1.93 30.58
C GLY A 294 -37.70 2.89 29.42
N THR A 295 -36.52 2.85 28.79
CA THR A 295 -36.23 3.62 27.56
C THR A 295 -35.97 2.72 26.36
N LEU A 296 -35.04 1.76 26.44
CA LEU A 296 -34.73 0.85 25.32
C LEU A 296 -35.64 -0.38 25.27
N THR A 297 -36.08 -0.86 26.44
CA THR A 297 -36.91 -2.04 26.57
C THR A 297 -38.01 -1.82 27.60
N PRO A 298 -39.22 -2.37 27.39
CA PRO A 298 -40.14 -2.63 28.50
C PRO A 298 -39.42 -3.52 29.52
N ALA A 299 -39.65 -3.31 30.82
CA ALA A 299 -38.90 -3.99 31.87
C ALA A 299 -38.78 -5.51 31.61
N ARG A 300 -37.55 -6.01 31.52
CA ARG A 300 -37.22 -7.43 31.29
C ARG A 300 -37.64 -8.02 29.94
N GLN A 301 -37.87 -7.21 28.92
CA GLN A 301 -38.16 -7.67 27.56
C GLN A 301 -37.00 -7.39 26.60
N LYS A 302 -36.95 -8.12 25.48
CA LYS A 302 -35.96 -7.89 24.43
C LYS A 302 -36.20 -6.56 23.71
N ILE A 303 -35.12 -5.93 23.25
CA ILE A 303 -35.16 -4.72 22.42
C ILE A 303 -35.93 -4.97 21.11
N ARG A 304 -36.75 -3.99 20.72
CA ARG A 304 -37.48 -4.03 19.45
C ARG A 304 -36.53 -3.78 18.28
N ALA A 305 -36.76 -4.46 17.16
CA ALA A 305 -35.94 -4.32 15.94
C ALA A 305 -35.83 -2.86 15.45
N GLU A 306 -36.90 -2.08 15.57
CA GLU A 306 -36.92 -0.66 15.19
C GLU A 306 -35.96 0.20 16.04
N ILE A 307 -35.94 -0.01 17.36
CA ILE A 307 -35.05 0.71 18.28
C ILE A 307 -33.60 0.28 18.04
N ARG A 308 -33.39 -1.01 17.77
CA ARG A 308 -32.08 -1.55 17.39
C ARG A 308 -31.53 -0.85 16.14
N GLU A 309 -32.34 -0.71 15.08
CA GLU A 309 -31.93 -0.03 13.85
C GLU A 309 -31.64 1.47 14.09
N PHE A 310 -32.46 2.11 14.94
CA PHE A 310 -32.23 3.50 15.34
C PHE A 310 -30.89 3.68 16.08
N LEU A 311 -30.57 2.81 17.04
CA LEU A 311 -29.29 2.86 17.76
C LEU A 311 -28.11 2.66 16.80
N MET A 312 -28.21 1.75 15.83
CA MET A 312 -27.16 1.54 14.83
C MET A 312 -26.92 2.81 14.00
N LYS A 313 -27.99 3.49 13.55
CA LYS A 313 -27.88 4.78 12.83
C LYS A 313 -27.39 5.93 13.71
N ALA A 314 -27.75 5.94 14.99
CA ALA A 314 -27.30 6.97 15.93
C ALA A 314 -25.80 6.84 16.25
N ARG A 315 -25.29 5.61 16.36
CA ARG A 315 -23.88 5.28 16.60
C ARG A 315 -22.95 5.87 15.54
N GLU A 316 -23.39 5.90 14.29
CA GLU A 316 -22.61 6.46 13.18
C GLU A 316 -22.29 7.95 13.37
N ARG A 317 -23.06 8.65 14.22
CA ARG A 317 -22.95 10.11 14.40
C ARG A 317 -22.51 10.53 15.80
N ILE A 318 -22.94 9.80 16.84
CA ILE A 318 -22.69 10.17 18.24
C ILE A 318 -22.39 8.90 19.05
N PRO A 319 -21.37 8.92 19.94
CA PRO A 319 -21.12 7.80 20.85
C PRO A 319 -22.34 7.47 21.71
N LEU A 320 -22.63 6.17 21.83
CA LEU A 320 -23.73 5.63 22.61
C LEU A 320 -23.19 4.96 23.87
N ALA A 321 -23.93 5.09 24.97
CA ALA A 321 -23.67 4.35 26.18
C ALA A 321 -24.99 3.91 26.82
N VAL A 322 -25.01 2.69 27.34
CA VAL A 322 -26.20 2.10 27.92
C VAL A 322 -25.99 1.91 29.42
N VAL A 323 -26.96 2.34 30.22
CA VAL A 323 -26.92 2.26 31.68
C VAL A 323 -28.11 1.45 32.16
N GLY A 324 -27.86 0.47 33.02
CA GLY A 324 -28.92 -0.35 33.61
C GLY A 324 -28.64 -0.61 35.09
N GLY A 325 -29.71 -0.80 35.87
CA GLY A 325 -29.61 -1.13 37.30
C GLY A 325 -29.43 -2.62 37.59
N SER A 326 -29.14 -3.42 36.55
CA SER A 326 -29.07 -4.89 36.54
C SER A 326 -27.65 -5.36 36.21
N ASP A 327 -27.34 -6.61 36.55
CA ASP A 327 -26.04 -7.22 36.21
C ASP A 327 -25.80 -7.23 34.69
N LEU A 328 -24.54 -7.12 34.28
CA LEU A 328 -24.14 -7.07 32.86
C LEU A 328 -24.75 -8.22 32.03
N ALA A 329 -24.82 -9.43 32.58
CA ALA A 329 -25.41 -10.59 31.90
C ALA A 329 -26.89 -10.39 31.53
N LYS A 330 -27.65 -9.70 32.40
CA LYS A 330 -29.07 -9.40 32.18
C LYS A 330 -29.27 -8.29 31.16
N ILE A 331 -28.36 -7.31 31.16
CA ILE A 331 -28.35 -6.22 30.16
C ILE A 331 -28.04 -6.79 28.77
N VAL A 332 -27.06 -7.68 28.68
CA VAL A 332 -26.69 -8.36 27.43
C VAL A 332 -27.89 -9.14 26.90
N GLU A 333 -28.54 -9.98 27.72
CA GLU A 333 -29.69 -10.80 27.31
C GLU A 333 -30.88 -9.98 26.76
N GLN A 334 -31.03 -8.73 27.21
CA GLN A 334 -32.10 -7.83 26.77
C GLN A 334 -31.77 -7.09 25.47
N LEU A 335 -30.48 -6.79 25.24
CA LEU A 335 -30.01 -5.97 24.11
C LEU A 335 -29.47 -6.79 22.94
N ALA A 336 -28.96 -8.00 23.20
CA ALA A 336 -28.25 -8.83 22.25
C ALA A 336 -28.37 -10.33 22.59
N ASP A 337 -28.07 -11.20 21.63
CA ASP A 337 -28.01 -12.65 21.87
C ASP A 337 -26.61 -13.11 22.31
N SER A 338 -25.59 -12.24 22.18
CA SER A 338 -24.22 -12.47 22.66
C SER A 338 -23.56 -11.21 23.23
N LYS A 339 -22.50 -11.41 24.03
CA LYS A 339 -21.72 -10.30 24.60
C LYS A 339 -20.99 -9.49 23.52
N GLU A 340 -20.52 -10.16 22.47
CA GLU A 340 -19.86 -9.57 21.30
C GLU A 340 -20.83 -8.68 20.50
N GLU A 341 -22.09 -9.10 20.39
CA GLU A 341 -23.14 -8.31 19.74
C GLU A 341 -23.58 -7.13 20.64
N CYS A 342 -23.46 -7.26 21.97
CA CYS A 342 -23.73 -6.16 22.89
C CYS A 342 -22.66 -5.05 22.80
N GLU A 343 -21.40 -5.41 22.53
CA GLU A 343 -20.29 -4.48 22.25
C GLU A 343 -20.43 -3.75 20.89
N LEU A 344 -21.44 -4.11 20.07
CA LEU A 344 -21.82 -3.27 18.93
C LEU A 344 -22.65 -2.04 19.34
N TYR A 345 -23.24 -2.01 20.53
CA TYR A 345 -24.10 -0.91 21.01
C TYR A 345 -23.45 -0.01 22.06
N CYS A 346 -22.37 -0.48 22.69
CA CYS A 346 -21.59 0.18 23.74
C CYS A 346 -20.11 0.13 23.34
#